data_AF-A0AA88RUV0-F1
#
_entry.id   AF-A0AA88RUV0-F1
#
_cell.length_a   1.000
_cell.length_b   1.000
_cell.length_c   1.000
_cell.angle_alpha   90.00
_cell.angle_beta   90.00
_cell.angle_gamma   90.00
#
_symmetry.space_group_name_H-M   'P 1'
#
loop_
_entity.id
_entity.type
_entity.pdbx_description
1 polymer ?
#
loop_
_entity_poly.entity_id
_entity_poly.type
_entity_poly.pdbx_seq_one_letter_code
_entity_poly.pdbx_strand_id
1 'polypeptide(L)'
;MRTICFNSRTTSSVSRMGQTAPARTVSDMAMDRTLEIAELIITKWDQDTSAFAKVTSLFHENRAEAKEFIRCLNELQKAMHSVVSENSNSQKLIRAQCLMEIGMKRLQKEFYQILSMNRAHLDPESVSTRSSLSTRSSTSDNEDNEDDEIRLAGDSITEAEDVSTVAMTDLRLIAECMISSGYGKECVKIYKIIRKSIVDEGIYRLGVEKVTSSQIHKMDWEVLEIRIKSWLNAVNVAMKTLFNGERILCDHVFASSDSIRESCFTEITREGASILFGFTEMFAKSSKKSPVKVFRSLDMYTAIASHWQEIESIFSDDSTSTVRSQALT
;
A
#
# COMPACT_ATOMS: atom_id res chain seq x y z
N MET A 1 20.23 71.81 15.83
CA MET A 1 19.41 73.04 15.91
C MET A 1 17.99 72.66 15.49
N ARG A 2 16.89 72.89 16.20
CA ARG A 2 16.61 73.58 17.46
C ARG A 2 15.37 72.90 18.05
N THR A 3 15.43 72.68 19.36
CA THR A 3 14.35 72.34 20.27
C THR A 3 13.33 73.49 20.35
N ILE A 4 12.05 73.19 20.52
CA ILE A 4 11.11 74.08 21.21
C ILE A 4 10.28 73.23 22.18
N CYS A 5 10.41 73.55 23.46
CA CYS A 5 9.59 73.07 24.58
C CYS A 5 8.53 74.13 24.90
N PHE A 6 7.34 73.74 25.41
CA PHE A 6 6.63 74.42 26.50
C PHE A 6 5.54 73.50 27.11
N ASN A 7 5.81 73.02 28.33
CA ASN A 7 5.01 72.94 29.59
C ASN A 7 3.50 73.36 29.55
N SER A 8 2.53 72.88 30.38
CA SER A 8 2.50 72.06 31.62
C SER A 8 1.05 71.55 31.91
N ARG A 9 0.93 70.48 32.73
CA ARG A 9 -0.14 70.05 33.70
C ARG A 9 -1.62 70.28 33.31
N THR A 10 -2.54 69.32 33.40
CA THR A 10 -3.13 68.64 34.59
C THR A 10 -4.20 67.70 33.97
N THR A 11 -4.48 66.46 34.33
CA THR A 11 -5.11 65.92 35.55
C THR A 11 -5.17 64.40 35.37
N SER A 12 -4.95 63.68 36.45
CA SER A 12 -5.14 62.24 36.59
C SER A 12 -6.58 61.81 36.26
N SER A 13 -6.74 60.91 35.30
CA SER A 13 -7.87 59.98 35.26
C SER A 13 -7.33 58.59 34.93
N VAL A 14 -7.19 57.76 35.97
CA VAL A 14 -6.97 56.32 35.85
C VAL A 14 -8.28 55.73 35.30
N SER A 15 -8.43 55.73 33.98
CA SER A 15 -9.39 54.87 33.32
C SER A 15 -8.80 53.47 33.31
N ARG A 16 -9.30 52.60 34.20
CA ARG A 16 -9.15 51.15 34.10
C ARG A 16 -9.54 50.74 32.68
N MET A 17 -8.54 50.55 31.80
CA MET A 17 -8.74 49.72 30.63
C MET A 17 -8.93 48.32 31.19
N GLY A 18 -10.19 47.90 31.26
CA GLY A 18 -10.51 46.49 31.39
C GLY A 18 -9.74 45.78 30.28
N GLN A 19 -8.76 44.98 30.66
CA GLN A 19 -8.19 43.99 29.78
C GLN A 19 -9.34 43.05 29.43
N THR A 20 -10.02 43.32 28.32
CA THR A 20 -10.83 42.32 27.65
C THR A 20 -9.86 41.19 27.32
N ALA A 21 -10.00 40.07 28.04
CA ALA A 21 -9.36 38.82 27.68
C ALA A 21 -9.63 38.59 26.18
N PRO A 22 -8.64 38.14 25.39
CA PRO A 22 -8.87 37.83 24.00
C PRO A 22 -10.01 36.82 23.96
N ALA A 23 -11.11 37.17 23.29
CA ALA A 23 -12.25 36.27 23.15
C ALA A 23 -11.72 35.00 22.48
N ARG A 24 -11.69 33.89 23.24
CA ARG A 24 -11.27 32.59 22.71
C ARG A 24 -12.17 32.26 21.53
N THR A 25 -11.59 32.08 20.34
CA THR A 25 -12.36 31.67 19.18
C THR A 25 -12.95 30.28 19.43
N VAL A 26 -14.11 29.99 18.84
CA VAL A 26 -14.73 28.65 18.95
C VAL A 26 -13.76 27.56 18.46
N SER A 27 -12.95 27.88 17.46
CA SER A 27 -11.85 27.08 16.94
C SER A 27 -10.77 26.77 17.99
N ASP A 28 -10.41 27.75 18.82
CA ASP A 28 -9.42 27.59 19.90
C ASP A 28 -9.89 26.61 20.98
N MET A 29 -11.17 26.66 21.36
CA MET A 29 -11.77 25.71 22.32
C MET A 29 -11.93 24.30 21.73
N ALA A 30 -12.28 24.21 20.44
CA ALA A 30 -12.37 22.93 19.74
C ALA A 30 -11.00 22.24 19.67
N MET A 31 -9.94 23.01 19.38
CA MET A 31 -8.56 22.52 19.36
C MET A 31 -8.12 21.99 20.72
N ASP A 32 -8.40 22.72 21.81
CA ASP A 32 -8.03 22.28 23.17
C ASP A 32 -8.66 20.93 23.51
N ARG A 33 -9.95 20.77 23.22
CA ARG A 33 -10.65 19.50 23.43
C ARG A 33 -10.06 18.36 22.59
N THR A 34 -9.76 18.62 21.32
CA THR A 34 -9.12 17.64 20.43
C THR A 34 -7.75 17.25 20.95
N LEU A 35 -6.96 18.20 21.44
CA LEU A 35 -5.64 17.94 22.03
C LEU A 35 -5.71 17.08 23.29
N GLU A 36 -6.65 17.36 24.19
CA GLU A 36 -6.84 16.57 25.42
C GLU A 36 -7.19 15.10 25.10
N ILE A 37 -8.11 14.89 24.16
CA ILE A 37 -8.49 13.54 23.71
C ILE A 37 -7.31 12.86 23.01
N ALA A 38 -6.63 13.57 22.11
CA ALA A 38 -5.49 13.05 21.36
C ALA A 38 -4.33 12.67 22.27
N GLU A 39 -4.03 13.47 23.28
CA GLU A 39 -2.98 13.13 24.23
C GLU A 39 -3.29 11.86 25.00
N LEU A 40 -4.54 11.66 25.45
CA LEU A 40 -4.94 10.45 26.16
C LEU A 40 -4.82 9.19 25.28
N ILE A 41 -5.31 9.26 24.04
CA ILE A 41 -5.36 8.11 23.13
C ILE A 41 -3.97 7.82 22.54
N ILE A 42 -3.26 8.85 22.08
CA ILE A 42 -2.00 8.67 21.35
C ILE A 42 -0.85 8.31 22.28
N THR A 43 -0.73 8.97 23.45
CA THR A 43 0.40 8.71 24.36
C THR A 43 0.34 7.31 24.99
N LYS A 44 -0.86 6.73 25.16
CA LYS A 44 -1.03 5.32 25.54
C LYS A 44 -0.24 4.37 24.62
N TRP A 45 -0.20 4.72 23.33
CA TRP A 45 0.43 3.93 22.27
C TRP A 45 1.80 4.47 21.83
N ASP A 46 2.36 5.43 22.58
CA ASP A 46 3.73 5.89 22.35
C ASP A 46 4.73 4.78 22.65
N GLN A 47 5.46 4.38 21.61
CA GLN A 47 6.44 3.31 21.70
C GLN A 47 7.66 3.71 22.53
N ASP A 48 7.98 5.00 22.66
CA ASP A 48 9.19 5.38 23.40
C ASP A 48 8.93 5.36 24.91
N THR A 49 7.71 5.71 25.32
CA THR A 49 7.29 5.82 26.73
C THR A 49 6.64 4.54 27.27
N SER A 50 5.89 3.79 26.45
CA SER A 50 5.09 2.64 26.88
C SER A 50 5.72 1.30 26.49
N ALA A 51 6.18 0.53 27.47
CA ALA A 51 6.67 -0.84 27.24
C ALA A 51 5.58 -1.75 26.67
N PHE A 52 4.31 -1.49 27.03
CA PHE A 52 3.14 -2.16 26.46
C PHE A 52 3.03 -1.90 24.95
N ALA A 53 3.10 -0.64 24.51
CA ALA A 53 3.03 -0.27 23.09
C ALA A 53 4.22 -0.81 22.26
N LYS A 54 5.36 -1.10 22.91
CA LYS A 54 6.52 -1.74 22.26
C LYS A 54 6.24 -3.18 21.82
N VAL A 55 5.41 -3.93 22.54
CA VAL A 55 5.21 -5.37 22.27
C VAL A 55 3.86 -5.63 21.62
N THR A 56 2.83 -4.90 22.03
CA THR A 56 1.46 -5.10 21.57
C THR A 56 1.22 -4.55 20.15
N SER A 57 0.41 -5.27 19.35
CA SER A 57 -0.23 -4.74 18.13
C SER A 57 -1.63 -4.20 18.44
N LEU A 58 -1.86 -2.93 18.10
CA LEU A 58 -3.13 -2.23 18.30
C LEU A 58 -4.27 -2.88 17.50
N PHE A 59 -4.00 -3.24 16.23
CA PHE A 59 -5.01 -3.81 15.35
C PHE A 59 -5.33 -5.27 15.71
N HIS A 60 -4.37 -6.01 16.28
CA HIS A 60 -4.59 -7.38 16.71
C HIS A 60 -5.34 -7.48 18.04
N GLU A 61 -5.01 -6.64 19.03
CA GLU A 61 -5.66 -6.73 20.35
C GLU A 61 -7.08 -6.17 20.38
N ASN A 62 -7.31 -5.00 19.75
CA ASN A 62 -8.61 -4.34 19.81
C ASN A 62 -8.86 -3.45 18.57
N ARG A 63 -9.52 -4.02 17.55
CA ARG A 63 -9.88 -3.27 16.33
C ARG A 63 -10.80 -2.07 16.60
N ALA A 64 -11.64 -2.10 17.63
CA ALA A 64 -12.47 -0.94 17.96
C ALA A 64 -11.61 0.21 18.47
N GLU A 65 -10.62 -0.08 19.32
CA GLU A 65 -9.63 0.90 19.75
C GLU A 65 -8.76 1.38 18.59
N ALA A 66 -8.38 0.50 17.66
CA ALA A 66 -7.62 0.89 16.46
C ALA A 66 -8.38 1.90 15.59
N LYS A 67 -9.68 1.67 15.37
CA LYS A 67 -10.54 2.60 14.65
C LYS A 67 -10.69 3.94 15.37
N GLU A 68 -10.79 3.90 16.70
CA GLU A 68 -10.85 5.11 17.52
C GLU A 68 -9.53 5.90 17.46
N PHE A 69 -8.39 5.21 17.44
CA PHE A 69 -7.08 5.81 17.26
C PHE A 69 -6.95 6.53 15.90
N ILE A 70 -7.34 5.88 14.81
CA ILE A 70 -7.36 6.48 13.46
C ILE A 70 -8.31 7.69 13.42
N ARG A 71 -9.51 7.56 13.99
CA ARG A 71 -10.47 8.66 14.08
C ARG A 71 -9.88 9.85 14.82
N CYS A 72 -9.21 9.60 15.94
CA CYS A 72 -8.54 10.62 16.73
C CYS A 72 -7.47 11.36 15.93
N LEU A 73 -6.64 10.65 15.16
CA LEU A 73 -5.63 11.27 14.29
C LEU A 73 -6.27 12.14 13.18
N ASN A 74 -7.34 11.65 12.56
CA ASN A 74 -8.05 12.43 11.53
C ASN A 74 -8.68 13.71 12.11
N GLU A 75 -9.27 13.65 13.30
CA GLU A 75 -9.81 14.83 13.98
C GLU A 75 -8.70 15.80 14.42
N LEU A 76 -7.56 15.29 14.91
CA LEU A 76 -6.38 16.10 15.20
C LEU A 76 -5.89 16.84 13.95
N GLN A 77 -5.82 16.15 12.82
CA GLN A 77 -5.42 16.74 11.55
C GLN A 77 -6.38 17.87 11.12
N LYS A 78 -7.70 17.63 11.16
CA LYS A 78 -8.71 18.65 10.83
C LYS A 78 -8.61 19.89 11.73
N ALA A 79 -8.39 19.66 13.04
CA ALA A 79 -8.22 20.74 14.00
C ALA A 79 -6.94 21.54 13.72
N MET A 80 -5.83 20.86 13.40
CA MET A 80 -4.59 21.52 12.97
C MET A 80 -4.81 22.41 11.74
N HIS A 81 -5.48 21.92 10.69
CA HIS A 81 -5.76 22.73 9.49
C HIS A 81 -6.62 23.96 9.79
N SER A 82 -7.60 23.83 10.70
CA SER A 82 -8.47 24.94 11.11
C SER A 82 -7.66 26.02 11.85
N VAL A 83 -6.80 25.62 12.79
CA VAL A 83 -6.00 26.57 13.59
C VAL A 83 -4.87 27.21 12.77
N VAL A 84 -4.25 26.47 11.84
CA VAL A 84 -3.23 27.03 10.94
C VAL A 84 -3.79 28.20 10.12
N SER A 85 -5.07 28.16 9.75
CA SER A 85 -5.73 29.23 9.01
C SER A 85 -5.97 30.51 9.83
N GLU A 86 -6.05 30.39 11.16
CA GLU A 86 -6.33 31.50 12.08
C GLU A 86 -5.07 32.08 12.72
N ASN A 87 -4.12 31.22 13.14
CA ASN A 87 -2.90 31.65 13.82
C ASN A 87 -1.77 30.60 13.71
N SER A 88 -0.83 30.83 12.80
CA SER A 88 0.25 29.89 12.46
C SER A 88 1.31 29.70 13.56
N ASN A 89 1.36 30.55 14.59
CA ASN A 89 2.40 30.52 15.64
C ASN A 89 1.88 30.03 17.01
N SER A 90 0.83 29.20 17.03
CA SER A 90 0.28 28.69 18.27
C SER A 90 1.11 27.53 18.85
N GLN A 91 1.45 27.60 20.15
CA GLN A 91 2.05 26.48 20.90
C GLN A 91 1.21 25.19 20.79
N LYS A 92 -0.11 25.34 20.57
CA LYS A 92 -1.04 24.22 20.36
C LYS A 92 -0.74 23.45 19.07
N LEU A 93 -0.31 24.13 18.01
CA LEU A 93 0.08 23.48 16.75
C LEU A 93 1.34 22.66 16.92
N ILE A 94 2.32 23.15 17.68
CA ILE A 94 3.53 22.39 17.99
C ILE A 94 3.18 21.10 18.75
N ARG A 95 2.32 21.20 19.78
CA ARG A 95 1.87 20.02 20.54
C ARG A 95 1.10 19.04 19.66
N ALA A 96 0.21 19.54 18.81
CA ALA A 96 -0.54 18.71 17.86
C ALA A 96 0.38 17.99 16.88
N GLN A 97 1.40 18.69 16.37
CA GLN A 97 2.40 18.12 15.48
C GLN A 97 3.19 16.99 16.18
N CYS A 98 3.62 17.17 17.43
CA CYS A 98 4.28 16.11 18.19
C CYS A 98 3.38 14.89 18.38
N LEU A 99 2.09 15.09 18.71
CA LEU A 99 1.12 14.00 18.82
C LEU A 99 0.90 13.29 17.48
N MET A 100 0.84 14.05 16.38
CA MET A 100 0.73 13.50 15.03
C MET A 100 1.93 12.60 14.70
N GLU A 101 3.15 13.04 15.00
CA GLU A 101 4.37 12.27 14.77
C GLU A 101 4.39 10.95 15.56
N ILE A 102 3.99 10.98 16.83
CA ILE A 102 3.85 9.76 17.66
C ILE A 102 2.81 8.82 17.03
N GLY A 103 1.65 9.36 16.66
CA GLY A 103 0.58 8.63 16.00
C GLY A 103 1.03 7.94 14.73
N MET A 104 1.73 8.67 13.86
CA MET A 104 2.22 8.17 12.59
C MET A 104 3.33 7.13 12.76
N LYS A 105 4.21 7.29 13.75
CA LYS A 105 5.20 6.25 14.11
C LYS A 105 4.53 4.96 14.59
N ARG A 106 3.40 5.07 15.29
CA ARG A 106 2.58 3.91 15.67
C ARG A 106 1.95 3.24 14.45
N LEU A 107 1.31 4.02 13.57
CA LEU A 107 0.69 3.49 12.35
C LEU A 107 1.71 2.81 11.42
N GLN A 108 2.91 3.37 11.27
CA GLN A 108 4.00 2.74 10.52
C GLN A 108 4.33 1.34 11.05
N LYS A 109 4.41 1.19 12.37
CA LYS A 109 4.69 -0.11 13.00
C LYS A 109 3.55 -1.10 12.79
N GLU A 110 2.30 -0.68 12.98
CA GLU A 110 1.13 -1.55 12.75
C GLU A 110 1.06 -2.00 11.28
N PHE A 111 1.28 -1.07 10.35
CA PHE A 111 1.29 -1.36 8.93
C PHE A 111 2.36 -2.41 8.57
N TYR A 112 3.58 -2.27 9.11
CA TYR A 112 4.63 -3.26 8.98
C TYR A 112 4.25 -4.62 9.58
N GLN A 113 3.69 -4.63 10.79
CA GLN A 113 3.31 -5.85 11.51
C GLN A 113 2.22 -6.61 10.77
N ILE A 114 1.15 -5.93 10.32
CA ILE A 114 0.06 -6.55 9.57
C ILE A 114 0.58 -7.17 8.27
N LEU A 115 1.40 -6.43 7.51
CA LEU A 115 2.01 -6.95 6.27
C LEU A 115 2.91 -8.16 6.50
N SER A 116 3.65 -8.16 7.60
CA SER A 116 4.62 -9.21 7.93
C SER A 116 3.96 -10.47 8.50
N MET A 117 2.96 -10.32 9.38
CA MET A 117 2.23 -11.43 9.98
C MET A 117 1.29 -12.13 9.00
N ASN A 118 0.74 -11.39 8.03
CA ASN A 118 -0.19 -11.93 7.03
C ASN A 118 0.49 -12.29 5.71
N ARG A 119 1.80 -12.59 5.72
CA ARG A 119 2.59 -12.84 4.50
C ARG A 119 1.99 -13.95 3.62
N ALA A 120 1.55 -15.05 4.21
CA ALA A 120 0.93 -16.17 3.48
C ALA A 120 -0.47 -15.82 2.96
N HIS A 121 -1.28 -15.13 3.76
CA HIS A 121 -2.66 -14.76 3.41
C HIS A 121 -2.74 -13.60 2.40
N LEU A 122 -1.71 -12.77 2.35
CA LEU A 122 -1.55 -11.69 1.38
C LEU A 122 -0.65 -12.09 0.21
N ASP A 123 -0.18 -13.34 0.14
CA ASP A 123 0.57 -13.78 -1.04
C ASP A 123 -0.31 -13.58 -2.29
N PRO A 124 0.24 -13.06 -3.39
CA PRO A 124 -0.55 -12.77 -4.58
C PRO A 124 -1.42 -13.92 -5.10
N GLU A 125 -1.00 -15.18 -4.92
CA GLU A 125 -1.80 -16.35 -5.28
C GLU A 125 -3.09 -16.46 -4.47
N SER A 126 -2.99 -16.24 -3.15
CA SER A 126 -4.15 -16.23 -2.25
C SER A 126 -5.10 -15.08 -2.59
N VAL A 127 -4.57 -13.89 -2.86
CA VAL A 127 -5.38 -12.71 -3.21
C VAL A 127 -6.11 -12.89 -4.54
N SER A 128 -5.40 -13.39 -5.56
CA SER A 128 -5.98 -13.58 -6.90
C SER A 128 -7.07 -14.66 -6.91
N THR A 129 -6.81 -15.81 -6.29
CA THR A 129 -7.78 -16.91 -6.19
C THR A 129 -9.07 -16.44 -5.56
N ARG A 130 -9.00 -15.64 -4.49
CA ARG A 130 -10.17 -15.12 -3.79
C ARG A 130 -10.98 -14.11 -4.56
N SER A 131 -10.32 -13.19 -5.25
CA SER A 131 -11.02 -12.22 -6.09
C SER A 131 -11.87 -12.96 -7.13
N SER A 132 -11.36 -14.07 -7.68
CA SER A 132 -12.12 -14.90 -8.61
C SER A 132 -13.32 -15.63 -7.96
N LEU A 133 -13.20 -16.06 -6.70
CA LEU A 133 -14.29 -16.70 -5.96
C LEU A 133 -15.40 -15.71 -5.59
N SER A 134 -15.03 -14.50 -5.14
CA SER A 134 -15.99 -13.43 -4.83
C SER A 134 -16.80 -12.97 -6.04
N THR A 135 -16.20 -12.98 -7.24
CA THR A 135 -16.94 -12.70 -8.48
C THR A 135 -17.92 -13.81 -8.86
N ARG A 136 -17.66 -15.07 -8.46
CA ARG A 136 -18.53 -16.22 -8.77
C ARG A 136 -19.70 -16.34 -7.79
N SER A 137 -19.48 -16.09 -6.49
CA SER A 137 -20.54 -16.09 -5.48
C SER A 137 -21.56 -14.98 -5.69
N SER A 138 -21.19 -13.89 -6.36
CA SER A 138 -22.11 -12.82 -6.78
C SER A 138 -23.05 -13.23 -7.93
N THR A 139 -22.90 -14.44 -8.50
CA THR A 139 -23.63 -14.89 -9.71
C THR A 139 -24.32 -16.26 -9.60
N SER A 140 -24.35 -16.91 -8.42
CA SER A 140 -25.00 -18.22 -8.28
C SER A 140 -26.19 -18.19 -7.32
N ASP A 141 -27.32 -17.69 -7.79
CA ASP A 141 -28.62 -18.26 -7.43
C ASP A 141 -28.83 -19.47 -8.36
N ASN A 142 -28.56 -20.70 -7.90
CA ASN A 142 -29.39 -21.88 -8.16
C ASN A 142 -28.76 -23.19 -7.63
N GLU A 143 -29.59 -23.83 -6.80
CA GLU A 143 -29.84 -25.25 -6.55
C GLU A 143 -28.78 -26.16 -5.92
N ASP A 144 -29.19 -26.63 -4.73
CA ASP A 144 -28.73 -27.77 -3.95
C ASP A 144 -28.15 -28.92 -4.77
N ASN A 145 -27.00 -29.44 -4.35
CA ASN A 145 -26.82 -30.87 -4.12
C ASN A 145 -25.58 -31.15 -3.24
N GLU A 146 -25.73 -32.23 -2.49
CA GLU A 146 -24.98 -32.69 -1.32
C GLU A 146 -23.48 -32.93 -1.57
N ASP A 147 -22.62 -32.49 -0.63
CA ASP A 147 -21.37 -33.17 -0.27
C ASP A 147 -20.89 -32.66 1.10
N ASP A 148 -21.02 -33.49 2.14
CA ASP A 148 -20.60 -33.17 3.51
C ASP A 148 -19.06 -33.05 3.67
N GLU A 149 -18.26 -33.33 2.62
CA GLU A 149 -16.81 -33.10 2.59
C GLU A 149 -16.45 -31.66 2.15
N ILE A 150 -17.34 -30.95 1.45
CA ILE A 150 -17.16 -29.55 1.02
C ILE A 150 -17.33 -28.58 2.21
N ARG A 151 -18.05 -28.98 3.26
CA ARG A 151 -18.33 -28.14 4.43
C ARG A 151 -17.10 -27.87 5.30
N LEU A 152 -16.22 -28.87 5.49
CA LEU A 152 -14.99 -28.71 6.28
C LEU A 152 -13.92 -27.88 5.55
N ALA A 153 -13.83 -28.03 4.22
CA ALA A 153 -12.99 -27.16 3.39
C ALA A 153 -13.58 -25.75 3.29
N GLY A 154 -14.91 -25.62 3.21
CA GLY A 154 -15.64 -24.35 3.25
C GLY A 154 -15.40 -23.56 4.53
N ASP A 155 -15.47 -24.20 5.71
CA ASP A 155 -15.17 -23.52 6.99
C ASP A 155 -13.72 -23.01 7.05
N SER A 156 -12.73 -23.83 6.67
CA SER A 156 -11.32 -23.37 6.63
C SER A 156 -11.05 -22.29 5.56
N ILE A 157 -11.78 -22.31 4.44
CA ILE A 157 -11.70 -21.29 3.39
C ILE A 157 -12.34 -19.99 3.86
N THR A 158 -13.53 -20.05 4.50
CA THR A 158 -14.24 -18.87 5.02
C THR A 158 -13.48 -18.19 6.16
N GLU A 159 -12.88 -18.94 7.09
CA GLU A 159 -12.06 -18.37 8.17
C GLU A 159 -10.80 -17.69 7.63
N ALA A 160 -10.09 -18.34 6.71
CA ALA A 160 -8.94 -17.71 6.07
C ALA A 160 -9.38 -16.48 5.25
N GLU A 161 -10.56 -16.52 4.61
CA GLU A 161 -11.14 -15.43 3.79
C GLU A 161 -11.42 -14.21 4.64
N ASP A 162 -11.94 -14.42 5.84
CA ASP A 162 -12.13 -13.36 6.82
C ASP A 162 -10.78 -12.77 7.27
N VAL A 163 -9.75 -13.58 7.51
CA VAL A 163 -8.43 -13.07 7.98
C VAL A 163 -7.77 -12.12 6.98
N SER A 164 -7.71 -12.46 5.68
CA SER A 164 -7.03 -11.57 4.71
C SER A 164 -7.88 -10.37 4.28
N THR A 165 -9.21 -10.50 4.24
CA THR A 165 -10.10 -9.34 4.01
C THR A 165 -10.02 -8.34 5.17
N VAL A 166 -9.94 -8.84 6.41
CA VAL A 166 -9.69 -8.03 7.61
C VAL A 166 -8.35 -7.33 7.52
N ALA A 167 -7.27 -8.05 7.20
CA ALA A 167 -5.94 -7.46 7.05
C ALA A 167 -5.90 -6.40 5.94
N MET A 168 -6.50 -6.65 4.77
CA MET A 168 -6.58 -5.70 3.66
C MET A 168 -7.34 -4.43 4.06
N THR A 169 -8.46 -4.58 4.77
CA THR A 169 -9.25 -3.45 5.27
C THR A 169 -8.45 -2.62 6.27
N ASP A 170 -7.74 -3.27 7.20
CA ASP A 170 -6.91 -2.57 8.19
C ASP A 170 -5.73 -1.85 7.54
N LEU A 171 -5.08 -2.47 6.54
CA LEU A 171 -4.04 -1.82 5.74
C LEU A 171 -4.58 -0.59 4.99
N ARG A 172 -5.76 -0.67 4.38
CA ARG A 172 -6.42 0.48 3.74
C ARG A 172 -6.66 1.60 4.74
N LEU A 173 -7.25 1.30 5.90
CA LEU A 173 -7.54 2.32 6.93
C LEU A 173 -6.27 3.04 7.40
N ILE A 174 -5.18 2.31 7.59
CA ILE A 174 -3.90 2.90 7.97
C ILE A 174 -3.32 3.74 6.82
N ALA A 175 -3.30 3.20 5.59
CA ALA A 175 -2.75 3.89 4.43
C ALA A 175 -3.49 5.20 4.15
N GLU A 176 -4.82 5.20 4.20
CA GLU A 176 -5.65 6.40 4.02
C GLU A 176 -5.30 7.49 5.04
N CYS A 177 -5.22 7.13 6.33
CA CYS A 177 -4.88 8.07 7.40
C CYS A 177 -3.44 8.62 7.25
N MET A 178 -2.48 7.76 6.91
CA MET A 178 -1.09 8.19 6.69
C MET A 178 -0.96 9.09 5.47
N ILE A 179 -1.63 8.76 4.36
CA ILE A 179 -1.59 9.55 3.13
C ILE A 179 -2.24 10.91 3.34
N SER A 180 -3.43 10.95 3.94
CA SER A 180 -4.14 12.21 4.22
C SER A 180 -3.31 13.12 5.11
N SER A 181 -2.56 12.55 6.07
CA SER A 181 -1.71 13.26 7.03
C SER A 181 -0.33 13.66 6.49
N GLY A 182 -0.01 13.35 5.23
CA GLY A 182 1.26 13.71 4.60
C GLY A 182 2.41 12.70 4.80
N TYR A 183 2.13 11.53 5.37
CA TYR A 183 3.09 10.44 5.62
C TYR A 183 3.01 9.32 4.57
N GLY A 184 2.53 9.65 3.37
CA GLY A 184 2.39 8.68 2.27
C GLY A 184 3.73 8.04 1.87
N LYS A 185 4.84 8.78 1.94
CA LYS A 185 6.18 8.27 1.57
C LYS A 185 6.64 7.14 2.50
N GLU A 186 6.42 7.30 3.80
CA GLU A 186 6.75 6.32 4.84
C GLU A 186 5.88 5.07 4.68
N CYS A 187 4.58 5.25 4.45
CA CYS A 187 3.64 4.16 4.18
C CYS A 187 4.09 3.33 2.97
N VAL A 188 4.34 4.00 1.84
CA VAL A 188 4.81 3.37 0.59
C VAL A 188 6.13 2.64 0.78
N LYS A 189 7.08 3.23 1.51
CA LYS A 189 8.37 2.59 1.79
C LYS A 189 8.19 1.25 2.51
N ILE A 190 7.35 1.21 3.54
CA ILE A 190 7.08 -0.02 4.31
C ILE A 190 6.39 -1.06 3.42
N TYR A 191 5.35 -0.64 2.68
CA TYR A 191 4.62 -1.52 1.76
C TYR A 191 5.58 -2.19 0.77
N LYS A 192 6.37 -1.37 0.06
CA LYS A 192 7.32 -1.83 -0.97
C LYS A 192 8.33 -2.83 -0.44
N ILE A 193 8.93 -2.59 0.73
CA ILE A 193 9.96 -3.49 1.30
C ILE A 193 9.42 -4.91 1.44
N ILE A 194 8.20 -5.04 1.98
CA ILE A 194 7.62 -6.36 2.26
C ILE A 194 7.09 -6.99 0.97
N ARG A 195 6.30 -6.23 0.20
CA ARG A 195 5.61 -6.73 -1.00
C ARG A 195 6.58 -7.06 -2.14
N LYS A 196 7.59 -6.22 -2.38
CA LYS A 196 8.64 -6.54 -3.37
C LYS A 196 9.36 -7.83 -3.02
N SER A 197 9.69 -8.06 -1.74
CA SER A 197 10.32 -9.32 -1.35
C SER A 197 9.42 -10.53 -1.62
N ILE A 198 8.10 -10.42 -1.43
CA ILE A 198 7.16 -11.52 -1.70
C ILE A 198 7.05 -11.77 -3.21
N VAL A 199 6.92 -10.71 -4.01
CA VAL A 199 6.83 -10.82 -5.47
C VAL A 199 8.12 -11.36 -6.08
N ASP A 200 9.28 -10.86 -5.65
CA ASP A 200 10.59 -11.34 -6.11
C ASP A 200 10.79 -12.83 -5.74
N GLU A 201 10.37 -13.25 -4.54
CA GLU A 201 10.37 -14.66 -4.14
C GLU A 201 9.43 -15.50 -5.01
N GLY A 202 8.25 -14.98 -5.35
CA GLY A 202 7.30 -15.60 -6.27
C GLY A 202 7.91 -15.84 -7.66
N ILE A 203 8.55 -14.82 -8.24
CA ILE A 203 9.26 -14.94 -9.53
C ILE A 203 10.37 -15.99 -9.45
N TYR A 204 11.14 -16.00 -8.36
CA TYR A 204 12.19 -16.99 -8.14
C TYR A 204 11.63 -18.42 -8.09
N ARG A 205 10.55 -18.66 -7.34
CA ARG A 205 9.89 -19.98 -7.24
C ARG A 205 9.33 -20.48 -8.57
N LEU A 206 8.95 -19.57 -9.47
CA LEU A 206 8.51 -19.91 -10.83
C LEU A 206 9.66 -20.35 -11.75
N GLY A 207 10.91 -20.31 -11.30
CA GLY A 207 12.09 -20.66 -12.11
C GLY A 207 12.40 -19.61 -13.19
N VAL A 208 11.87 -18.40 -13.04
CA VAL A 208 12.07 -17.30 -13.98
C VAL A 208 13.36 -16.57 -13.60
N GLU A 209 14.48 -17.13 -14.04
CA GLU A 209 15.80 -16.58 -13.77
C GLU A 209 16.17 -15.47 -14.76
N LYS A 210 16.95 -14.50 -14.28
CA LYS A 210 17.57 -13.50 -15.14
C LYS A 210 18.64 -14.16 -16.02
N VAL A 211 18.37 -14.20 -17.32
CA VAL A 211 19.32 -14.66 -18.34
C VAL A 211 19.80 -13.48 -19.16
N THR A 212 21.03 -13.51 -19.63
CA THR A 212 21.58 -12.54 -20.57
C THR A 212 21.56 -13.10 -21.99
N SER A 213 21.53 -12.22 -22.99
CA SER A 213 21.59 -12.64 -24.39
C SER A 213 22.81 -13.54 -24.68
N SER A 214 23.97 -13.25 -24.10
CA SER A 214 25.18 -14.06 -24.29
C SER A 214 25.06 -15.47 -23.69
N GLN A 215 24.34 -15.63 -22.57
CA GLN A 215 24.06 -16.94 -21.97
C GLN A 215 23.13 -17.75 -22.87
N ILE A 216 22.04 -17.16 -23.40
CA ILE A 216 21.11 -17.86 -24.31
C ILE A 216 21.85 -18.37 -25.57
N HIS A 217 22.74 -17.56 -26.14
CA HIS A 217 23.49 -17.94 -27.33
C HIS A 217 24.48 -19.09 -27.12
N LYS A 218 25.01 -19.23 -25.89
CA LYS A 218 25.97 -20.28 -25.52
C LYS A 218 25.30 -21.54 -24.96
N MET A 219 23.98 -21.49 -24.75
CA MET A 219 23.24 -22.56 -24.09
C MET A 219 22.91 -23.67 -25.08
N ASP A 220 23.11 -24.92 -24.64
CA ASP A 220 22.71 -26.09 -25.40
C ASP A 220 21.18 -26.09 -25.61
N TRP A 221 20.76 -26.57 -26.77
CA TRP A 221 19.37 -26.50 -27.19
C TRP A 221 18.45 -27.27 -26.24
N GLU A 222 18.88 -28.44 -25.78
CA GLU A 222 18.11 -29.29 -24.88
C GLU A 222 17.81 -28.58 -23.55
N VAL A 223 18.78 -27.83 -23.01
CA VAL A 223 18.60 -27.07 -21.77
C VAL A 223 17.74 -25.83 -22.01
N LEU A 224 17.91 -25.17 -23.15
CA LEU A 224 17.07 -24.03 -23.55
C LEU A 224 15.61 -24.46 -23.74
N GLU A 225 15.36 -25.62 -24.34
CA GLU A 225 14.00 -26.16 -24.51
C GLU A 225 13.32 -26.45 -23.17
N ILE A 226 14.04 -26.99 -22.19
CA ILE A 226 13.53 -27.18 -20.82
C ILE A 226 13.15 -25.84 -20.20
N ARG A 227 14.00 -24.81 -20.35
CA ARG A 227 13.70 -23.46 -19.86
C ARG A 227 12.48 -22.84 -20.52
N ILE A 228 12.30 -23.03 -21.84
CA ILE A 228 11.10 -22.54 -22.55
C ILE A 228 9.84 -23.21 -21.99
N LYS A 229 9.86 -24.52 -21.76
CA LYS A 229 8.72 -25.24 -21.15
C LYS A 229 8.43 -24.74 -19.73
N SER A 230 9.46 -24.51 -18.93
CA SER A 230 9.31 -23.92 -17.60
C SER A 230 8.71 -22.51 -17.68
N TRP A 231 9.16 -21.70 -18.64
CA TRP A 231 8.67 -20.35 -18.86
C TRP A 231 7.20 -20.33 -19.28
N LEU A 232 6.77 -21.25 -20.16
CA LEU A 232 5.36 -21.37 -20.57
C LEU A 232 4.41 -21.64 -19.39
N ASN A 233 4.85 -22.43 -18.41
CA ASN A 233 4.09 -22.64 -17.18
C ASN A 233 4.16 -21.39 -16.28
N ALA A 234 5.35 -20.80 -16.16
CA ALA A 234 5.59 -19.66 -15.30
C ALA A 234 4.80 -18.42 -15.72
N VAL A 235 4.67 -18.13 -17.03
CA VAL A 235 3.92 -16.95 -17.50
C VAL A 235 2.44 -17.03 -17.13
N ASN A 236 1.83 -18.20 -17.25
CA ASN A 236 0.43 -18.41 -16.87
C ASN A 236 0.21 -18.19 -15.38
N VAL A 237 1.09 -18.72 -14.53
CA VAL A 237 1.02 -18.50 -13.08
C VAL A 237 1.31 -17.03 -12.75
N ALA A 238 2.39 -16.46 -13.27
CA ALA A 238 2.78 -15.08 -13.01
C ALA A 238 1.67 -14.07 -13.36
N MET A 239 1.00 -14.24 -14.51
CA MET A 239 -0.09 -13.36 -14.91
C MET A 239 -1.34 -13.56 -14.06
N LYS A 240 -1.81 -14.81 -13.90
CA LYS A 240 -3.07 -15.09 -13.21
C LYS A 240 -2.98 -14.94 -11.71
N THR A 241 -1.82 -15.17 -11.10
CA THR A 241 -1.67 -15.17 -9.65
C THR A 241 -0.81 -14.00 -9.20
N LEU A 242 0.45 -13.95 -9.63
CA LEU A 242 1.44 -13.06 -9.04
C LEU A 242 1.18 -11.58 -9.30
N PHE A 243 1.09 -11.18 -10.57
CA PHE A 243 0.89 -9.78 -10.92
C PHE A 243 -0.55 -9.34 -10.67
N ASN A 244 -1.53 -10.21 -10.95
CA ASN A 244 -2.94 -9.91 -10.67
C ASN A 244 -3.20 -9.72 -9.16
N GLY A 245 -2.67 -10.61 -8.32
CA GLY A 245 -2.83 -10.51 -6.87
C GLY A 245 -2.18 -9.26 -6.29
N GLU A 246 -1.00 -8.87 -6.77
CA GLU A 246 -0.37 -7.61 -6.34
C GLU A 246 -1.14 -6.38 -6.85
N ARG A 247 -1.71 -6.44 -8.06
CA ARG A 247 -2.58 -5.38 -8.60
C ARG A 247 -3.79 -5.18 -7.69
N ILE A 248 -4.53 -6.25 -7.40
CA ILE A 248 -5.70 -6.22 -6.51
C ILE A 248 -5.35 -5.66 -5.14
N LEU A 249 -4.20 -6.06 -4.56
CA LEU A 249 -3.80 -5.58 -3.25
C LEU A 249 -3.42 -4.10 -3.26
N CYS A 250 -2.68 -3.64 -4.28
CA CYS A 250 -2.38 -2.21 -4.47
C CYS A 250 -3.67 -1.40 -4.64
N ASP A 251 -4.61 -1.88 -5.47
CA ASP A 251 -5.91 -1.26 -5.72
C ASP A 251 -6.74 -1.16 -4.45
N HIS A 252 -6.70 -2.19 -3.61
CA HIS A 252 -7.38 -2.15 -2.33
C HIS A 252 -6.71 -1.17 -1.36
N VAL A 253 -5.43 -1.36 -1.05
CA VAL A 253 -4.74 -0.63 0.04
C VAL A 253 -4.61 0.86 -0.28
N PHE A 254 -4.36 1.23 -1.55
CA PHE A 254 -4.12 2.61 -1.97
C PHE A 254 -5.29 3.22 -2.77
N ALA A 255 -6.52 2.80 -2.49
CA ALA A 255 -7.71 3.32 -3.17
C ALA A 255 -7.90 4.84 -3.06
N SER A 256 -7.33 5.49 -2.06
CA SER A 256 -7.37 6.94 -1.87
C SER A 256 -6.40 7.73 -2.75
N SER A 257 -5.45 7.09 -3.44
CA SER A 257 -4.47 7.77 -4.29
C SER A 257 -4.01 6.92 -5.46
N ASP A 258 -4.53 7.23 -6.64
CA ASP A 258 -4.15 6.59 -7.91
C ASP A 258 -2.64 6.69 -8.16
N SER A 259 -2.04 7.87 -7.96
CA SER A 259 -0.59 8.06 -8.16
C SER A 259 0.27 7.15 -7.27
N ILE A 260 -0.13 6.96 -6.01
CA ILE A 260 0.60 6.10 -5.08
C ILE A 260 0.39 4.63 -5.47
N ARG A 261 -0.84 4.25 -5.78
CA ARG A 261 -1.21 2.91 -6.23
C ARG A 261 -0.40 2.46 -7.44
N GLU A 262 -0.39 3.25 -8.52
CA GLU A 262 0.33 2.92 -9.75
C GLU A 262 1.85 2.90 -9.52
N SER A 263 2.38 3.85 -8.74
CA SER A 263 3.81 3.87 -8.40
C SER A 263 4.22 2.62 -7.59
N CYS A 264 3.46 2.25 -6.56
CA CYS A 264 3.73 1.07 -5.74
C CYS A 264 3.73 -0.20 -6.59
N PHE A 265 2.64 -0.42 -7.34
CA PHE A 265 2.49 -1.60 -8.19
C PHE A 265 3.66 -1.73 -9.17
N THR A 266 3.99 -0.63 -9.85
CA THR A 266 5.07 -0.59 -10.82
C THR A 266 6.42 -0.90 -10.18
N GLU A 267 6.76 -0.26 -9.06
CA GLU A 267 8.06 -0.46 -8.42
C GLU A 267 8.23 -1.87 -7.84
N ILE A 268 7.14 -2.52 -7.46
CA ILE A 268 7.13 -3.89 -6.95
C ILE A 268 7.29 -4.90 -8.10
N THR A 269 6.56 -4.71 -9.20
CA THR A 269 6.43 -5.75 -10.26
C THR A 269 7.38 -5.56 -11.44
N ARG A 270 7.89 -4.35 -11.69
CA ARG A 270 8.68 -4.01 -12.89
C ARG A 270 9.84 -4.95 -13.14
N GLU A 271 10.62 -5.27 -12.11
CA GLU A 271 11.80 -6.13 -12.27
C GLU A 271 11.40 -7.56 -12.63
N GLY A 272 10.46 -8.15 -11.89
CA GLY A 272 9.94 -9.48 -12.17
C GLY A 272 9.32 -9.60 -13.56
N ALA A 273 8.49 -8.62 -13.95
CA ALA A 273 7.88 -8.57 -15.27
C ALA A 273 8.93 -8.41 -16.39
N SER A 274 9.96 -7.57 -16.16
CA SER A 274 11.06 -7.39 -17.12
C SER A 274 11.88 -8.66 -17.32
N ILE A 275 12.09 -9.46 -16.26
CA ILE A 275 12.78 -10.75 -16.38
C ILE A 275 11.91 -11.73 -17.17
N LEU A 276 10.61 -11.80 -16.84
CA LEU A 276 9.67 -12.72 -17.48
C LEU A 276 9.54 -12.43 -18.99
N PHE A 277 9.19 -11.20 -19.37
CA PHE A 277 8.99 -10.86 -20.78
C PHE A 277 10.31 -10.66 -21.52
N GLY A 278 11.36 -10.17 -20.86
CA GLY A 278 12.68 -10.03 -21.49
C GLY A 278 13.26 -11.36 -21.97
N PHE A 279 12.93 -12.49 -21.32
CA PHE A 279 13.32 -13.82 -21.80
C PHE A 279 12.82 -14.10 -23.23
N THR A 280 11.58 -13.69 -23.53
CA THR A 280 10.96 -13.90 -24.85
C THR A 280 11.65 -13.10 -25.93
N GLU A 281 11.90 -11.81 -25.66
CA GLU A 281 12.61 -10.90 -26.56
C GLU A 281 14.03 -11.42 -26.87
N MET A 282 14.77 -11.87 -25.85
CA MET A 282 16.12 -12.40 -26.05
C MET A 282 16.08 -13.72 -26.83
N PHE A 283 15.09 -14.58 -26.57
CA PHE A 283 14.94 -15.82 -27.31
C PHE A 283 14.62 -15.56 -28.79
N ALA A 284 13.66 -14.68 -29.08
CA ALA A 284 13.27 -14.27 -30.43
C ALA A 284 14.45 -13.73 -31.24
N LYS A 285 15.34 -12.95 -30.62
CA LYS A 285 16.58 -12.46 -31.25
C LYS A 285 17.61 -13.56 -31.50
N SER A 286 17.64 -14.60 -30.66
CA SER A 286 18.60 -15.70 -30.73
C SER A 286 18.17 -16.87 -31.63
N SER A 287 16.87 -16.96 -31.95
CA SER A 287 16.30 -18.07 -32.72
C SER A 287 16.78 -18.01 -34.17
N LYS A 288 17.95 -18.60 -34.45
CA LYS A 288 18.38 -18.95 -35.81
C LYS A 288 17.28 -19.79 -36.47
N LYS A 289 17.14 -19.68 -37.80
CA LYS A 289 16.09 -20.27 -38.68
C LYS A 289 15.98 -21.81 -38.69
N SER A 290 16.02 -22.46 -37.54
CA SER A 290 15.68 -23.88 -37.39
C SER A 290 14.17 -23.99 -37.20
N PRO A 291 13.47 -24.89 -37.93
CA PRO A 291 12.04 -25.11 -37.78
C PRO A 291 11.63 -25.34 -36.31
N VAL A 292 12.41 -26.11 -35.56
CA VAL A 292 12.13 -26.43 -34.14
C VAL A 292 12.14 -25.18 -33.27
N LYS A 293 13.08 -24.25 -33.51
CA LYS A 293 13.16 -22.99 -32.77
C LYS A 293 11.98 -22.07 -33.10
N VAL A 294 11.54 -22.06 -34.36
CA VAL A 294 10.36 -21.29 -34.80
C VAL A 294 9.09 -21.80 -34.12
N PHE A 295 8.88 -23.12 -34.03
CA PHE A 295 7.74 -23.67 -33.30
C PHE A 295 7.75 -23.25 -31.83
N ARG A 296 8.91 -23.28 -31.16
CA ARG A 296 9.01 -22.81 -29.78
C ARG A 296 8.77 -21.30 -29.64
N SER A 297 9.19 -20.48 -30.59
CA SER A 297 8.83 -19.05 -30.60
C SER A 297 7.33 -18.85 -30.74
N LEU A 298 6.65 -19.64 -31.59
CA LEU A 298 5.20 -19.60 -31.73
C LEU A 298 4.47 -20.06 -30.46
N ASP A 299 4.98 -21.07 -29.76
CA ASP A 299 4.43 -21.49 -28.46
C ASP A 299 4.48 -20.32 -27.46
N MET A 300 5.63 -19.65 -27.36
CA MET A 300 5.81 -18.50 -26.46
C MET A 300 4.92 -17.31 -26.84
N TYR A 301 4.84 -16.99 -28.13
CA TYR A 301 3.93 -15.96 -28.64
C TYR A 301 2.47 -16.28 -28.30
N THR A 302 2.04 -17.54 -28.51
CA THR A 302 0.67 -17.98 -28.22
C THR A 302 0.36 -17.85 -26.73
N ALA A 303 1.32 -18.18 -25.85
CA ALA A 303 1.16 -18.00 -24.42
C ALA A 303 0.98 -16.51 -24.04
N ILE A 304 1.79 -15.60 -24.59
CA ILE A 304 1.62 -14.16 -24.34
C ILE A 304 0.28 -13.67 -24.88
N ALA A 305 -0.07 -14.03 -26.12
CA ALA A 305 -1.31 -13.64 -26.76
C ALA A 305 -2.54 -14.09 -25.97
N SER A 306 -2.46 -15.28 -25.33
CA SER A 306 -3.53 -15.79 -24.47
C SER A 306 -3.73 -15.00 -23.17
N HIS A 307 -2.75 -14.17 -22.78
CA HIS A 307 -2.78 -13.31 -21.60
C HIS A 307 -2.80 -11.81 -21.94
N TRP A 308 -2.97 -11.45 -23.22
CA TRP A 308 -2.77 -10.07 -23.67
C TRP A 308 -3.72 -9.08 -22.98
N GLN A 309 -4.99 -9.47 -22.81
CA GLN A 309 -5.98 -8.63 -22.14
C GLN A 309 -5.63 -8.41 -20.67
N GLU A 310 -5.17 -9.45 -19.97
CA GLU A 310 -4.70 -9.33 -18.60
C GLU A 310 -3.44 -8.47 -18.50
N ILE A 311 -2.49 -8.60 -19.45
CA ILE A 311 -1.28 -7.77 -19.51
C ILE A 311 -1.67 -6.29 -19.68
N GLU A 312 -2.58 -5.97 -20.60
CA GLU A 312 -3.04 -4.59 -20.80
C GLU A 312 -3.75 -4.02 -19.59
N SER A 313 -4.58 -4.83 -18.91
CA SER A 313 -5.31 -4.41 -17.72
C SER A 313 -4.38 -4.17 -16.52
N ILE A 314 -3.51 -5.15 -16.23
CA ILE A 314 -2.61 -5.14 -15.07
C ILE A 314 -1.53 -4.07 -15.22
N PHE A 315 -0.96 -3.93 -16.42
CA PHE A 315 0.11 -2.97 -16.76
C PHE A 315 -0.44 -1.80 -17.60
N SER A 316 -1.59 -1.26 -17.18
CA SER A 316 -2.30 -0.20 -17.90
C SER A 316 -1.60 1.16 -17.83
N ASP A 317 -0.93 1.48 -16.72
CA ASP A 317 -0.26 2.76 -16.51
C ASP A 317 0.98 2.96 -17.40
N ASP A 318 1.23 4.20 -17.81
CA ASP A 318 2.36 4.56 -18.69
C ASP A 318 3.73 4.20 -18.09
N SER A 319 3.86 4.21 -16.76
CA SER A 319 5.09 3.82 -16.06
C SER A 319 5.45 2.33 -16.20
N THR A 320 4.51 1.53 -16.73
CA THR A 320 4.67 0.10 -17.06
C THR A 320 4.71 -0.17 -18.57
N SER A 321 4.69 0.86 -19.43
CA SER A 321 4.72 0.74 -20.90
C SER A 321 5.87 -0.11 -21.44
N THR A 322 7.04 -0.10 -20.78
CA THR A 322 8.17 -0.97 -21.14
C THR A 322 7.82 -2.45 -21.01
N VAL A 323 7.06 -2.84 -19.99
CA VAL A 323 6.62 -4.23 -19.77
C VAL A 323 5.72 -4.68 -20.91
N ARG A 324 4.72 -3.84 -21.29
CA ARG A 324 3.84 -4.11 -22.43
C ARG A 324 4.61 -4.22 -23.74
N SER A 325 5.61 -3.35 -23.95
CA SER A 325 6.44 -3.38 -25.15
C SER A 325 7.28 -4.66 -25.25
N GLN A 326 7.82 -5.14 -24.13
CA GLN A 326 8.57 -6.40 -24.08
C GLN A 326 7.70 -7.61 -24.36
N ALA A 327 6.44 -7.61 -23.90
CA ALA A 327 5.49 -8.68 -24.19
C ALA A 327 5.12 -8.77 -25.69
N LEU A 328 5.21 -7.66 -26.43
CA LEU A 328 4.88 -7.62 -27.87
C LEU A 328 6.01 -8.04 -28.82
N THR A 329 7.22 -8.29 -28.31
CA THR A 329 8.42 -8.49 -29.13
C THR A 329 8.65 -9.96 -29.51
#